data_AF-A0A512MBV2-F1
#
_entry.id   AF-A0A512MBV2-F1
#
_cell.length_a   1.000
_cell.length_b   1.000
_cell.length_c   1.000
_cell.angle_alpha   90.00
_cell.angle_beta   90.00
_cell.angle_gamma   90.00
#
_symmetry.space_group_name_H-M   'P 1'
#
loop_
_entity.id
_entity.type
_entity.pdbx_description
1 polymer ?
#
loop_
_entity_poly.entity_id
_entity_poly.type
_entity_poly.pdbx_seq_one_letter_code
_entity_poly.pdbx_strand_id
1 'polypeptide(L)'
;MDRLLHLFREYPAVAGVAFFILISLILISAFASMMTKAGVSLKPIIFVFGFIAIVGVPQGVVHLLDAFAHYRASKQVAPAPAPSAEKPQSSAPAASPVPWEKVFGPDVDPHLIVDAKIGLKDIVNEAEEAQVAFKANGETTLVARFASSEAARQGLERYRDFFKLTQEAGDEVSGLTGKRYQGGSDWSHVVVQSNELYAWTGATREIVEAKRLSALGTPADTSGGGGSNGSGISKRMVSTRLAQNVPVMITFMVINLILAVGWFFKASAWAARVPAVAVSHPLDATTLRSHLMAIGSDSTPMEVKSNSDGSLEVMWRYADARWLSVMSAHHLKRAHKLVLYFDPDARMVRVCEYWSAFDGSVSPNGANLAWRMNMGIQFFAVEHERVIGVQLDKDGTPSGELTKAWTFDLQQLKAPFITAITEAGWMWQPLTWRAPAGLRWLTE
;
A
#
# COMPACT_ATOMS: atom_id res chain seq x y z
N MET A 1 20.92 21.54 -5.67
CA MET A 1 19.61 21.34 -5.01
C MET A 1 18.48 21.94 -5.85
N ASP A 2 18.62 23.17 -6.34
CA ASP A 2 17.58 23.91 -7.08
C ASP A 2 17.07 23.23 -8.35
N ARG A 3 17.95 22.60 -9.14
CA ARG A 3 17.53 21.82 -10.33
C ARG A 3 16.64 20.62 -9.98
N LEU A 4 16.92 19.98 -8.84
CA LEU A 4 16.13 18.87 -8.33
C LEU A 4 14.76 19.37 -7.85
N LEU A 5 14.73 20.45 -7.07
CA LEU A 5 13.49 21.09 -6.63
C LEU A 5 12.64 21.58 -7.81
N HIS A 6 13.27 22.13 -8.85
CA HIS A 6 12.59 22.51 -10.09
C HIS A 6 11.96 21.30 -10.77
N LEU A 7 12.69 20.19 -10.90
CA LEU A 7 12.15 18.95 -11.48
C LEU A 7 10.97 18.41 -10.66
N PHE A 8 11.05 18.41 -9.32
CA PHE A 8 9.94 18.00 -8.45
C PHE A 8 8.71 18.91 -8.58
N ARG A 9 8.93 20.22 -8.74
CA ARG A 9 7.85 21.20 -8.89
C ARG A 9 7.17 21.12 -10.26
N GLU A 10 7.95 20.92 -11.31
CA GLU A 10 7.46 20.90 -12.69
C GLU A 10 6.92 19.52 -13.10
N TYR A 11 7.50 18.43 -12.56
CA TYR A 11 7.17 17.05 -12.91
C TYR A 11 7.06 16.14 -11.67
N PRO A 12 6.10 16.39 -10.76
CA PRO A 12 6.00 15.64 -9.50
C PRO A 12 5.80 14.13 -9.70
N ALA A 13 5.07 13.71 -10.75
CA ALA A 13 4.87 12.30 -11.07
C ALA A 13 6.17 11.60 -11.52
N VAL A 14 6.94 12.25 -12.40
CA VAL A 14 8.23 11.70 -12.88
C VAL A 14 9.21 11.61 -11.72
N ALA A 15 9.28 12.65 -10.90
CA ALA A 15 10.14 12.67 -9.73
C ALA A 15 9.73 11.59 -8.70
N GLY A 16 8.43 11.39 -8.48
CA GLY A 16 7.90 10.31 -7.64
C GLY A 16 8.28 8.91 -8.15
N VAL A 17 8.13 8.65 -9.45
CA VAL A 17 8.55 7.37 -10.07
C VAL A 17 10.06 7.17 -9.94
N ALA A 18 10.87 8.19 -10.24
CA ALA A 18 12.32 8.12 -10.11
C ALA A 18 12.76 7.84 -8.66
N PHE A 19 12.11 8.50 -7.69
CA PHE A 19 12.35 8.29 -6.26
C PHE A 19 12.00 6.86 -5.83
N PHE A 20 10.86 6.34 -6.28
CA PHE A 20 10.46 4.95 -6.01
C PHE A 20 11.46 3.93 -6.59
N ILE A 21 11.92 4.14 -7.82
CA ILE A 21 12.95 3.29 -8.44
C ILE A 21 14.25 3.33 -7.64
N LEU A 22 14.70 4.53 -7.23
CA LEU A 22 15.91 4.70 -6.44
C LEU A 22 15.83 3.96 -5.10
N ILE A 23 14.73 4.13 -4.35
CA ILE A 23 14.52 3.40 -3.09
C ILE A 23 14.53 1.90 -3.33
N SER A 24 13.85 1.44 -4.38
CA SER A 24 13.79 0.01 -4.72
C SER A 24 15.18 -0.55 -5.01
N LEU A 25 16.02 0.15 -5.78
CA LEU A 25 17.39 -0.26 -6.07
C LEU A 25 18.28 -0.30 -4.82
N ILE A 26 18.12 0.67 -3.90
CA ILE A 26 18.83 0.67 -2.62
C ILE A 26 18.42 -0.55 -1.79
N LEU A 27 17.13 -0.83 -1.68
CA LEU A 27 16.62 -2.00 -0.96
C LEU A 27 17.09 -3.32 -1.58
N ILE A 28 17.02 -3.47 -2.91
CA ILE A 28 17.56 -4.63 -3.65
C ILE A 28 19.03 -4.84 -3.28
N SER A 29 19.83 -3.78 -3.34
CA SER A 29 21.27 -3.85 -3.11
C SER A 29 21.59 -4.23 -1.65
N ALA A 30 20.87 -3.65 -0.69
CA ALA A 30 21.00 -3.96 0.72
C ALA A 30 20.66 -5.43 1.01
N PHE A 31 19.50 -5.90 0.54
CA PHE A 31 19.09 -7.30 0.71
C PHE A 31 20.03 -8.26 -0.02
N ALA A 32 20.47 -7.94 -1.24
CA ALA A 32 21.41 -8.78 -1.98
C ALA A 32 22.74 -8.91 -1.24
N SER A 33 23.24 -7.81 -0.67
CA SER A 33 24.43 -7.85 0.18
C SER A 33 24.22 -8.71 1.43
N MET A 34 23.08 -8.58 2.12
CA MET A 34 22.78 -9.40 3.31
C MET A 34 22.68 -10.88 2.98
N MET A 35 21.95 -11.24 1.92
CA MET A 35 21.77 -12.62 1.48
C MET A 35 23.07 -13.25 1.01
N THR A 36 23.90 -12.51 0.26
CA THR A 36 25.22 -12.99 -0.18
C THR A 36 26.13 -13.26 1.02
N LYS A 37 26.15 -12.37 2.02
CA LYS A 37 26.91 -12.57 3.26
C LYS A 37 26.43 -13.78 4.07
N ALA A 38 25.15 -14.12 3.99
CA ALA A 38 24.57 -15.29 4.62
C ALA A 38 24.72 -16.58 3.79
N GLY A 39 25.35 -16.53 2.60
CA GLY A 39 25.47 -17.68 1.70
C GLY A 39 24.14 -18.12 1.06
N VAL A 40 23.14 -17.26 1.03
CA VAL A 40 21.79 -17.56 0.52
C VAL A 40 21.66 -17.11 -0.94
N SER A 41 20.92 -17.89 -1.74
CA SER A 41 20.56 -17.58 -3.13
C SER A 41 19.89 -16.21 -3.28
N LEU A 42 20.23 -15.44 -4.33
CA LEU A 42 19.59 -14.16 -4.67
C LEU A 42 18.25 -14.31 -5.42
N LYS A 43 17.86 -15.53 -5.81
CA LYS A 43 16.60 -15.76 -6.53
C LYS A 43 15.35 -15.21 -5.82
N PRO A 44 15.22 -15.24 -4.47
CA PRO A 44 14.07 -14.65 -3.77
C PRO A 44 13.92 -13.15 -4.01
N ILE A 45 15.01 -12.40 -4.19
CA ILE A 45 14.96 -10.98 -4.55
C ILE A 45 14.36 -10.84 -5.96
N ILE A 46 14.82 -11.63 -6.92
CA ILE A 46 14.28 -11.63 -8.29
C ILE A 46 12.79 -11.96 -8.26
N PHE A 47 12.37 -12.94 -7.45
CA PHE A 47 10.98 -13.27 -7.25
C PHE A 47 10.15 -12.08 -6.73
N VAL A 48 10.57 -11.47 -5.62
CA VAL A 48 9.83 -10.36 -4.98
C VAL A 48 9.74 -9.16 -5.91
N PHE A 49 10.87 -8.72 -6.49
CA PHE A 49 10.87 -7.54 -7.36
C PHE A 49 10.24 -7.81 -8.72
N GLY A 50 10.30 -9.04 -9.23
CA GLY A 50 9.51 -9.45 -10.39
C GLY A 50 8.01 -9.36 -10.13
N PHE A 51 7.55 -9.79 -8.95
CA PHE A 51 6.13 -9.69 -8.56
C PHE A 51 5.70 -8.23 -8.40
N ILE A 52 6.50 -7.40 -7.73
CA ILE A 52 6.27 -5.96 -7.62
C ILE A 52 6.22 -5.32 -9.01
N ALA A 53 7.09 -5.71 -9.94
CA ALA A 53 7.09 -5.17 -11.29
C ALA A 53 5.81 -5.51 -12.07
N ILE A 54 5.32 -6.74 -11.97
CA ILE A 54 4.06 -7.18 -12.62
C ILE A 54 2.88 -6.29 -12.19
N VAL A 55 2.80 -5.94 -10.90
CA VAL A 55 1.72 -5.11 -10.36
C VAL A 55 1.96 -3.61 -10.57
N GLY A 56 3.17 -3.15 -10.22
CA GLY A 56 3.50 -1.73 -10.11
C GLY A 56 3.87 -1.07 -11.44
N VAL A 57 4.54 -1.77 -12.37
CA VAL A 57 4.96 -1.17 -13.65
C VAL A 57 3.77 -0.68 -14.46
N PRO A 58 2.68 -1.45 -14.64
CA PRO A 58 1.55 -0.95 -15.41
C PRO A 58 0.88 0.29 -14.80
N GLN A 59 0.77 0.35 -13.47
CA GLN A 59 0.25 1.55 -12.78
C GLN A 59 1.19 2.74 -13.01
N GLY A 60 2.51 2.53 -12.86
CA GLY A 60 3.51 3.55 -13.13
C GLY A 60 3.46 4.08 -14.56
N VAL A 61 3.25 3.20 -15.55
CA VAL A 61 3.08 3.57 -16.96
C VAL A 61 1.84 4.43 -17.17
N VAL A 62 0.69 4.07 -16.61
CA VAL A 62 -0.55 4.86 -16.74
C VAL A 62 -0.36 6.26 -16.14
N HIS A 63 0.19 6.34 -14.92
CA HIS A 63 0.45 7.64 -14.29
C HIS A 63 1.45 8.49 -15.07
N LEU A 64 2.48 7.88 -15.64
CA LEU A 64 3.45 8.58 -16.47
C LEU A 64 2.81 9.12 -17.76
N LEU A 65 1.96 8.32 -18.41
CA LEU A 65 1.22 8.74 -19.60
C LEU A 65 0.23 9.86 -19.30
N ASP A 66 -0.48 9.81 -18.18
CA ASP A 66 -1.37 10.89 -17.72
C ASP A 66 -0.59 12.18 -17.45
N ALA A 67 0.59 12.09 -16.82
CA ALA A 67 1.46 13.23 -16.59
C ALA A 67 1.91 13.87 -17.92
N PHE A 68 2.28 13.06 -18.92
CA PHE A 68 2.61 13.56 -20.26
C PHE A 68 1.41 14.18 -20.98
N ALA A 69 0.22 13.58 -20.85
CA ALA A 69 -1.00 14.12 -21.43
C ALA A 69 -1.34 15.49 -20.82
N HIS A 70 -1.22 15.61 -19.50
CA HIS A 70 -1.43 16.87 -18.78
C HIS A 70 -0.42 17.94 -19.20
N TYR A 71 0.85 17.59 -19.31
CA TYR A 71 1.91 18.49 -19.76
C TYR A 71 1.69 19.01 -21.20
N ARG A 72 1.25 18.13 -22.11
CA ARG A 72 0.92 18.54 -23.48
C ARG A 72 -0.29 19.47 -23.49
N ALA A 73 -1.29 19.20 -22.67
CA ALA A 73 -2.48 20.03 -22.55
C ALA A 73 -2.12 21.43 -22.03
N SER A 74 -1.29 21.55 -20.99
CA SER A 74 -0.88 22.84 -20.43
C SER A 74 -0.08 23.69 -21.42
N LYS A 75 0.76 23.07 -22.26
CA LYS A 75 1.49 23.78 -23.34
C LYS A 75 0.61 24.24 -24.50
N GLN A 76 -0.53 23.59 -24.73
CA GLN A 76 -1.45 23.93 -25.82
C GLN A 76 -2.43 25.06 -25.45
N VAL A 77 -2.59 25.36 -24.16
CA VAL A 77 -3.31 26.55 -23.73
C VAL A 77 -2.47 27.75 -24.15
N ALA A 78 -2.85 28.37 -25.26
CA ALA A 78 -2.27 29.64 -25.68
C ALA A 78 -2.34 30.61 -24.49
N PRO A 79 -1.31 31.43 -24.23
CA PRO A 79 -1.38 32.45 -23.21
C PRO A 79 -2.67 33.23 -23.46
N ALA A 80 -3.51 33.32 -22.42
CA ALA A 80 -4.78 34.04 -22.53
C ALA A 80 -4.49 35.40 -23.17
N PRO A 81 -5.24 35.80 -24.22
CA PRO A 81 -5.03 37.09 -24.84
C PRO A 81 -5.00 38.13 -23.72
N ALA A 82 -3.99 39.00 -23.74
CA ALA A 82 -3.83 40.04 -22.72
C ALA A 82 -5.20 40.69 -22.49
N PRO A 83 -5.65 40.79 -21.23
CA PRO A 83 -7.00 41.25 -20.92
C PRO A 83 -7.22 42.55 -21.69
N SER A 84 -8.08 42.49 -22.70
CA SER A 84 -8.41 43.65 -23.50
C SER A 84 -8.95 44.65 -22.50
N ALA A 85 -8.33 45.82 -22.39
CA ALA A 85 -8.60 46.82 -21.36
C ALA A 85 -10.12 47.00 -21.22
N GLU A 86 -10.70 46.27 -20.28
CA GLU A 86 -12.13 46.14 -20.18
C GLU A 86 -12.57 47.44 -19.51
N LYS A 87 -13.41 48.21 -20.22
CA LYS A 87 -13.93 49.46 -19.66
C LYS A 87 -14.48 49.12 -18.27
N PRO A 88 -14.12 49.86 -17.22
CA PRO A 88 -14.55 49.57 -15.87
C PRO A 88 -16.07 49.45 -15.88
N GLN A 89 -16.57 48.21 -15.80
CA GLN A 89 -17.98 47.94 -15.67
C GLN A 89 -18.39 48.60 -14.37
N SER A 90 -19.31 49.56 -14.48
CA SER A 90 -19.89 50.28 -13.35
C SER A 90 -20.24 49.26 -12.27
N SER A 91 -19.49 49.31 -11.16
CA SER A 91 -19.65 48.39 -10.04
C SER A 91 -21.10 48.44 -9.59
N ALA A 92 -21.83 47.34 -9.80
CA ALA A 92 -23.13 47.17 -9.16
C ALA A 92 -22.93 47.39 -7.65
N PRO A 93 -23.88 48.04 -6.95
CA PRO A 93 -23.77 48.29 -5.52
C PRO A 93 -23.46 46.97 -4.81
N ALA A 94 -22.42 46.98 -3.97
CA ALA A 94 -21.96 45.80 -3.26
C ALA A 94 -23.14 45.20 -2.48
N ALA A 95 -23.52 43.97 -2.81
CA ALA A 95 -24.49 43.23 -2.02
C ALA A 95 -23.95 43.09 -0.60
N SER A 96 -24.81 43.29 0.40
CA SER A 96 -24.43 43.12 1.81
C SER A 96 -23.85 41.72 2.03
N PRO A 97 -22.76 41.60 2.82
CA PRO A 97 -22.13 40.32 3.09
C PRO A 97 -23.14 39.33 3.71
N VAL A 98 -23.04 38.07 3.31
CA VAL A 98 -23.93 37.01 3.81
C VAL A 98 -23.44 36.60 5.20
N PRO A 99 -24.31 36.55 6.23
CA PRO A 99 -23.92 36.04 7.55
C PRO A 99 -23.34 34.62 7.45
N TRP A 100 -22.15 34.40 7.98
CA TRP A 100 -21.41 33.14 7.81
C TRP A 100 -22.11 31.95 8.45
N GLU A 101 -22.91 32.18 9.49
CA GLU A 101 -23.76 31.17 10.13
C GLU A 101 -24.73 30.55 9.13
N LYS A 102 -25.26 31.37 8.20
CA LYS A 102 -26.13 30.89 7.13
C LYS A 102 -25.36 30.04 6.12
N VAL A 103 -24.09 30.36 5.86
CA VAL A 103 -23.25 29.64 4.89
C VAL A 103 -22.80 28.28 5.43
N PHE A 104 -22.42 28.22 6.70
CA PHE A 104 -22.06 26.98 7.39
C PHE A 104 -23.28 26.06 7.59
N GLY A 105 -24.44 26.66 7.85
CA GLY A 105 -25.69 25.98 8.10
C GLY A 105 -25.84 25.60 9.58
N PRO A 106 -27.07 25.23 10.02
CA PRO A 106 -27.39 25.06 11.43
C PRO A 106 -26.71 23.85 12.10
N ASP A 107 -26.27 22.86 11.31
CA ASP A 107 -25.71 21.60 11.83
C ASP A 107 -24.20 21.65 12.06
N VAL A 108 -23.57 22.82 11.94
CA VAL A 108 -22.13 22.97 12.18
C VAL A 108 -21.87 23.15 13.66
N ASP A 109 -21.04 22.27 14.23
CA ASP A 109 -20.48 22.45 15.56
C ASP A 109 -19.54 23.68 15.54
N PRO A 110 -19.81 24.73 16.33
CA PRO A 110 -18.97 25.93 16.39
C PRO A 110 -17.50 25.64 16.74
N HIS A 111 -17.23 24.53 17.45
CA HIS A 111 -15.86 24.12 17.79
C HIS A 111 -15.09 23.52 16.62
N LEU A 112 -15.77 23.16 15.54
CA LEU A 112 -15.18 22.66 14.29
C LEU A 112 -15.03 23.75 13.22
N ILE A 113 -15.32 25.01 13.57
CA ILE A 113 -15.02 26.18 12.75
C ILE A 113 -13.62 26.66 13.12
N VAL A 114 -12.70 26.63 12.16
CA VAL A 114 -11.30 27.03 12.35
C VAL A 114 -10.89 28.10 11.35
N ASP A 115 -9.87 28.88 11.69
CA ASP A 115 -9.26 29.83 10.76
C ASP A 115 -8.66 29.08 9.56
N ALA A 116 -9.22 29.33 8.38
CA ALA A 116 -8.81 28.67 7.15
C ALA A 116 -7.38 29.05 6.75
N LYS A 117 -6.84 30.18 7.21
CA LYS A 117 -5.47 30.62 6.90
C LYS A 117 -4.40 29.68 7.47
N ILE A 118 -4.72 28.91 8.52
CA ILE A 118 -3.77 27.96 9.13
C ILE A 118 -3.49 26.79 8.18
N GLY A 119 -4.51 26.28 7.50
CA GLY A 119 -4.40 25.09 6.63
C GLY A 119 -4.44 25.37 5.13
N LEU A 120 -5.02 26.50 4.72
CA LEU A 120 -5.26 26.85 3.31
C LEU A 120 -4.60 28.18 2.93
N LYS A 121 -3.45 28.48 3.54
CA LYS A 121 -2.70 29.72 3.30
C LYS A 121 -2.50 30.00 1.81
N ASP A 122 -2.10 29.00 1.04
CA ASP A 122 -1.85 29.17 -0.41
C ASP A 122 -3.09 29.58 -1.22
N ILE A 123 -4.29 29.46 -0.65
CA ILE A 123 -5.56 29.86 -1.28
C ILE A 123 -6.05 31.20 -0.72
N VAL A 124 -6.08 31.35 0.61
CA VAL A 124 -6.79 32.44 1.31
C VAL A 124 -5.87 33.39 2.09
N ASN A 125 -4.55 33.38 1.85
CA ASN A 125 -3.61 34.25 2.57
C ASN A 125 -3.94 35.75 2.46
N GLU A 126 -4.51 36.17 1.33
CA GLU A 126 -4.91 37.56 1.06
C GLU A 126 -6.32 37.91 1.53
N ALA A 127 -7.07 36.93 2.05
CA ALA A 127 -8.36 37.21 2.66
C ALA A 127 -8.14 38.05 3.93
N GLU A 128 -9.04 38.99 4.21
CA GLU A 128 -9.07 39.72 5.48
C GLU A 128 -9.48 38.75 6.59
N GLU A 129 -10.52 37.95 6.34
CA GLU A 129 -11.02 36.91 7.23
C GLU A 129 -11.29 35.63 6.42
N ALA A 130 -10.95 34.46 6.96
CA ALA A 130 -11.28 33.19 6.32
C ALA A 130 -11.54 32.10 7.37
N GLN A 131 -12.63 31.36 7.20
CA GLN A 131 -13.02 30.29 8.10
C GLN A 131 -13.42 29.04 7.32
N VAL A 132 -13.09 27.88 7.88
CA VAL A 132 -13.52 26.59 7.37
C VAL A 132 -14.21 25.81 8.47
N ALA A 133 -15.37 25.25 8.16
CA ALA A 133 -16.14 24.38 9.03
C ALA A 133 -16.04 22.93 8.55
N PHE A 134 -15.85 22.01 9.49
CA PHE A 134 -15.91 20.57 9.25
C PHE A 134 -17.19 19.99 9.86
N LYS A 135 -17.89 19.14 9.09
CA LYS A 135 -19.10 18.43 9.55
C LYS A 135 -18.76 16.97 9.87
N ALA A 136 -19.55 16.35 10.75
CA ALA A 136 -19.36 14.96 11.17
C ALA A 136 -19.45 13.94 10.02
N ASN A 137 -20.13 14.28 8.93
CA ASN A 137 -20.24 13.47 7.72
C ASN A 137 -19.05 13.64 6.75
N GLY A 138 -17.98 14.34 7.15
CA GLY A 138 -16.79 14.59 6.33
C GLY A 138 -16.91 15.77 5.36
N GLU A 139 -18.05 16.46 5.34
CA GLU A 139 -18.24 17.63 4.50
C GLU A 139 -17.52 18.86 5.07
N THR A 140 -17.14 19.77 4.19
CA THR A 140 -16.44 21.02 4.53
C THR A 140 -17.12 22.20 3.86
N THR A 141 -17.14 23.33 4.58
CA THR A 141 -17.58 24.62 4.03
C THR A 141 -16.49 25.64 4.31
N LEU A 142 -16.02 26.32 3.28
CA LEU A 142 -15.05 27.42 3.36
C LEU A 142 -15.74 28.73 3.02
N VAL A 143 -15.46 29.77 3.81
CA VAL A 143 -15.81 31.15 3.51
C VAL A 143 -14.58 32.03 3.69
N ALA A 144 -14.31 32.92 2.75
CA ALA A 144 -13.21 33.87 2.84
C ALA A 144 -13.63 35.23 2.28
N ARG A 145 -13.41 36.29 3.05
CA ARG A 145 -13.67 37.69 2.65
C ARG A 145 -12.37 38.36 2.26
N PHE A 146 -12.33 38.99 1.10
CA PHE A 146 -11.17 39.68 0.56
C PHE A 146 -11.39 41.20 0.51
N ALA A 147 -10.32 41.97 0.39
CA ALA A 147 -10.40 43.43 0.26
C ALA A 147 -11.11 43.89 -1.03
N SER A 148 -11.21 43.03 -2.04
CA SER A 148 -11.88 43.33 -3.31
C SER A 148 -12.45 42.07 -3.98
N SER A 149 -13.39 42.27 -4.91
CA SER A 149 -13.92 41.20 -5.75
C SER A 149 -12.85 40.54 -6.62
N GLU A 150 -11.89 41.33 -7.10
CA GLU A 150 -10.77 40.82 -7.90
C GLU A 150 -9.86 39.89 -7.09
N ALA A 151 -9.54 40.27 -5.84
CA ALA A 151 -8.79 39.40 -4.94
C ALA A 151 -9.54 38.10 -4.61
N ALA A 152 -10.88 38.16 -4.48
CA ALA A 152 -11.70 36.96 -4.30
C ALA A 152 -11.69 36.03 -5.52
N ARG A 153 -11.73 36.57 -6.75
CA ARG A 153 -11.58 35.79 -8.00
C ARG A 153 -10.22 35.11 -8.08
N GLN A 154 -9.14 35.82 -7.73
CA GLN A 154 -7.81 35.22 -7.64
C GLN A 154 -7.77 34.12 -6.57
N GLY A 155 -8.48 34.29 -5.45
CA GLY A 155 -8.72 33.24 -4.45
C GLY A 155 -9.42 32.00 -5.02
N LEU A 156 -10.47 32.18 -5.84
CA LEU A 156 -11.16 31.09 -6.53
C LEU A 156 -10.24 30.33 -7.48
N GLU A 157 -9.43 31.04 -8.25
CA GLU A 157 -8.44 30.45 -9.17
C GLU A 157 -7.39 29.64 -8.40
N ARG A 158 -6.86 30.18 -7.30
CA ARG A 158 -5.97 29.45 -6.39
C ARG A 158 -6.64 28.22 -5.78
N TYR A 159 -7.92 28.32 -5.40
CA TYR A 159 -8.70 27.20 -4.88
C TYR A 159 -8.82 26.09 -5.94
N ARG A 160 -9.21 26.46 -7.16
CA ARG A 160 -9.35 25.55 -8.31
C ARG A 160 -8.03 24.81 -8.57
N ASP A 161 -6.93 25.54 -8.60
CA ASP A 161 -5.60 25.01 -8.86
C ASP A 161 -5.07 24.14 -7.73
N PHE A 162 -5.33 24.51 -6.48
CA PHE A 162 -4.91 23.76 -5.29
C PHE A 162 -5.61 22.40 -5.23
N PHE A 163 -6.95 22.39 -5.38
CA PHE A 163 -7.74 21.16 -5.34
C PHE A 163 -7.83 20.42 -6.68
N LYS A 164 -7.23 20.97 -7.74
CA LYS A 164 -7.28 20.46 -9.12
C LYS A 164 -8.73 20.13 -9.51
N LEU A 165 -9.63 21.08 -9.27
CA LEU A 165 -11.06 20.89 -9.47
C LEU A 165 -11.33 20.62 -10.95
N THR A 166 -11.85 19.43 -11.26
CA THR A 166 -12.29 19.10 -12.62
C THR A 166 -13.67 19.70 -12.83
N GLN A 167 -13.74 20.88 -13.45
CA GLN A 167 -15.00 21.57 -13.71
C GLN A 167 -15.90 20.70 -14.59
N GLU A 168 -17.06 20.34 -14.07
CA GLU A 168 -18.10 19.61 -14.80
C GLU A 168 -19.27 20.52 -15.17
N ALA A 169 -19.53 21.58 -14.39
CA ALA A 169 -20.60 22.52 -14.63
C ALA A 169 -20.33 23.92 -14.05
N GLY A 170 -21.08 24.90 -14.54
CA GLY A 170 -21.07 26.29 -14.08
C GLY A 170 -20.01 27.18 -14.76
N ASP A 171 -20.04 28.46 -14.45
CA ASP A 171 -19.10 29.50 -14.86
C ASP A 171 -18.64 30.35 -13.65
N GLU A 172 -17.84 31.39 -13.89
CA GLU A 172 -17.34 32.28 -12.82
C GLU A 172 -18.47 33.02 -12.08
N VAL A 173 -19.63 33.22 -12.72
CA VAL A 173 -20.77 33.96 -12.16
C VAL A 173 -21.67 33.03 -11.34
N SER A 174 -21.99 31.85 -11.88
CA SER A 174 -22.82 30.86 -11.20
C SER A 174 -22.08 30.09 -10.10
N GLY A 175 -20.74 30.08 -10.19
CA GLY A 175 -19.86 29.19 -9.44
C GLY A 175 -19.46 27.96 -10.25
N LEU A 176 -18.30 27.40 -9.93
CA LEU A 176 -17.73 26.21 -10.54
C LEU A 176 -18.10 24.98 -9.72
N THR A 177 -18.72 23.97 -10.35
CA THR A 177 -18.97 22.66 -9.74
C THR A 177 -18.06 21.60 -10.36
N GLY A 178 -17.38 20.80 -9.54
CA GLY A 178 -16.49 19.75 -10.03
C GLY A 178 -16.03 18.78 -8.96
N LYS A 179 -15.26 17.76 -9.37
CA LYS A 179 -14.63 16.79 -8.45
C LYS A 179 -13.18 17.16 -8.14
N ARG A 180 -12.72 16.87 -6.92
CA ARG A 180 -11.32 17.06 -6.51
C ARG A 180 -10.45 15.91 -7.02
N TYR A 181 -9.32 16.19 -7.67
CA TYR A 181 -8.47 15.16 -8.30
C TYR A 181 -7.82 14.18 -7.31
N GLN A 182 -7.69 14.55 -6.03
CA GLN A 182 -7.03 13.73 -4.99
C GLN A 182 -7.86 13.51 -3.73
N GLY A 183 -9.07 14.08 -3.65
CA GLY A 183 -9.88 14.09 -2.43
C GLY A 183 -10.86 12.92 -2.28
N GLY A 184 -10.88 11.95 -3.20
CA GLY A 184 -11.94 10.95 -3.29
C GLY A 184 -13.06 11.36 -4.24
N SER A 185 -14.19 10.65 -4.21
CA SER A 185 -15.37 10.90 -5.06
C SER A 185 -16.13 12.20 -4.75
N ASP A 186 -15.57 13.05 -3.88
CA ASP A 186 -16.23 14.21 -3.33
C ASP A 186 -16.36 15.35 -4.36
N TRP A 187 -17.56 15.90 -4.40
CA TRP A 187 -17.91 17.06 -5.18
C TRP A 187 -17.54 18.33 -4.43
N SER A 188 -17.20 19.37 -5.17
CA SER A 188 -17.05 20.72 -4.66
C SER A 188 -17.80 21.71 -5.54
N HIS A 189 -18.43 22.69 -4.90
CA HIS A 189 -18.95 23.88 -5.57
C HIS A 189 -18.23 25.10 -4.99
N VAL A 190 -17.64 25.94 -5.84
CA VAL A 190 -16.91 27.15 -5.43
C VAL A 190 -17.42 28.36 -6.21
N VAL A 191 -17.70 29.46 -5.53
CA VAL A 191 -18.28 30.66 -6.13
C VAL A 191 -17.74 31.92 -5.46
N VAL A 192 -17.63 33.00 -6.22
CA VAL A 192 -17.35 34.34 -5.70
C VAL A 192 -18.61 35.18 -5.81
N GLN A 193 -19.02 35.81 -4.70
CA GLN A 193 -20.08 36.81 -4.69
C GLN A 193 -19.56 38.06 -4.00
N SER A 194 -19.63 39.21 -4.68
CA SER A 194 -18.98 40.44 -4.23
C SER A 194 -17.47 40.21 -4.00
N ASN A 195 -16.98 40.40 -2.77
CA ASN A 195 -15.61 40.17 -2.33
C ASN A 195 -15.45 38.92 -1.47
N GLU A 196 -16.43 38.01 -1.46
CA GLU A 196 -16.41 36.78 -0.68
C GLU A 196 -16.30 35.55 -1.59
N LEU A 197 -15.41 34.62 -1.21
CA LEU A 197 -15.26 33.29 -1.79
C LEU A 197 -15.97 32.28 -0.90
N TYR A 198 -16.81 31.44 -1.49
CA TYR A 198 -17.46 30.33 -0.80
C TYR A 198 -17.11 29.02 -1.49
N ALA A 199 -16.87 27.97 -0.71
CA ALA A 199 -16.74 26.63 -1.25
C ALA A 199 -17.42 25.60 -0.35
N TRP A 200 -18.16 24.66 -0.94
CA TRP A 200 -18.80 23.55 -0.25
C TRP A 200 -18.32 22.22 -0.80
N THR A 201 -18.12 21.23 0.07
CA THR A 201 -17.92 19.83 -0.34
C THR A 201 -19.09 18.94 0.06
N GLY A 202 -19.22 17.83 -0.68
CA GLY A 202 -20.27 16.84 -0.45
C GLY A 202 -20.03 15.56 -1.26
N ALA A 203 -20.70 14.48 -0.86
CA ALA A 203 -20.60 13.19 -1.54
C ALA A 203 -21.22 13.19 -2.95
N THR A 204 -22.17 14.10 -3.21
CA THR A 204 -22.83 14.24 -4.53
C THR A 204 -22.88 15.69 -4.98
N ARG A 205 -23.11 15.86 -6.29
CA ARG A 205 -23.25 17.17 -6.93
C ARG A 205 -24.45 17.95 -6.38
N GLU A 206 -25.56 17.26 -6.22
CA GLU A 206 -26.83 17.82 -5.78
C GLU A 206 -26.73 18.40 -4.37
N ILE A 207 -25.95 17.73 -3.50
CA ILE A 207 -25.73 18.20 -2.12
C ILE A 207 -24.98 19.54 -2.12
N VAL A 208 -23.91 19.69 -2.91
CA VAL A 208 -23.13 20.95 -2.93
C VAL A 208 -23.90 22.08 -3.59
N GLU A 209 -24.69 21.79 -4.64
CA GLU A 209 -25.56 22.77 -5.29
C GLU A 209 -26.71 23.21 -4.38
N ALA A 210 -27.34 22.28 -3.64
CA ALA A 210 -28.40 22.59 -2.68
C ALA A 210 -27.89 23.46 -1.52
N LYS A 211 -26.66 23.22 -1.04
CA LYS A 211 -26.04 24.07 -0.01
C LYS A 211 -25.79 25.49 -0.50
N ARG A 212 -25.25 25.64 -1.72
CA ARG A 212 -25.08 26.95 -2.34
C ARG A 212 -26.42 27.66 -2.49
N LEU A 213 -27.46 26.96 -2.95
CA LEU A 213 -28.81 27.50 -3.09
C LEU A 213 -29.40 27.96 -1.75
N SER A 214 -29.22 27.18 -0.68
CA SER A 214 -29.67 27.52 0.66
C SER A 214 -28.95 28.76 1.23
N ALA A 215 -27.62 28.83 1.04
CA ALA A 215 -26.82 29.93 1.55
C ALA A 215 -27.04 31.24 0.76
N LEU A 216 -26.90 31.17 -0.57
CA LEU A 216 -26.80 32.34 -1.45
C LEU A 216 -28.09 32.62 -2.26
N GLY A 217 -29.10 31.76 -2.18
CA GLY A 217 -30.32 31.88 -2.99
C GLY A 217 -30.12 31.43 -4.44
N THR A 218 -31.13 31.62 -5.28
CA THR A 218 -31.08 31.25 -6.72
C THR A 218 -30.06 32.15 -7.43
N PRO A 219 -29.16 31.61 -8.27
CA PRO A 219 -28.31 32.45 -9.12
C PRO A 219 -29.18 33.41 -9.92
N ALA A 220 -28.79 34.69 -10.04
CA ALA A 220 -29.47 35.58 -10.96
C ALA A 220 -29.40 34.97 -12.37
N ASP A 221 -30.55 34.76 -13.01
CA ASP A 221 -30.65 34.15 -14.34
C ASP A 221 -29.83 34.97 -15.34
N THR A 222 -28.59 34.55 -15.56
CA THR A 222 -27.71 35.04 -16.61
C THR A 222 -27.98 34.23 -17.87
N SER A 223 -29.22 34.26 -18.32
CA SER A 223 -29.77 33.46 -19.43
C SER A 223 -29.24 33.85 -20.83
N GLY A 224 -28.03 34.42 -20.93
CA GLY A 224 -27.48 34.96 -22.19
C GLY A 224 -26.05 34.58 -22.57
N GLY A 225 -25.26 33.88 -21.74
CA GLY A 225 -23.83 33.69 -21.99
C GLY A 225 -23.47 32.26 -22.41
N GLY A 226 -22.99 32.09 -23.65
CA GLY A 226 -22.69 30.80 -24.28
C GLY A 226 -21.93 29.80 -23.39
N GLY A 227 -22.47 28.59 -23.31
CA GLY A 227 -21.85 27.47 -22.59
C GLY A 227 -20.41 27.26 -23.03
N SER A 228 -19.47 27.70 -22.21
CA SER A 228 -18.06 27.42 -22.42
C SER A 228 -17.90 25.90 -22.29
N ASN A 229 -17.53 25.26 -23.40
CA ASN A 229 -17.24 23.83 -23.45
C ASN A 229 -15.90 23.53 -22.73
N GLY A 230 -15.83 23.79 -21.41
CA GLY A 230 -14.67 23.50 -20.55
C GLY A 230 -14.30 22.01 -20.45
N SER A 231 -15.07 21.13 -21.09
CA SER A 231 -14.89 19.67 -21.14
C SER A 231 -13.59 19.17 -21.81
N GLY A 232 -12.72 20.04 -22.33
CA GLY A 232 -11.62 19.65 -23.21
C GLY A 232 -10.46 18.87 -22.56
N ILE A 233 -10.12 19.18 -21.30
CA ILE A 233 -8.89 18.65 -20.67
C ILE A 233 -9.12 17.29 -20.01
N SER A 234 -10.23 17.12 -19.28
CA SER A 234 -10.59 15.85 -18.61
C SER A 234 -10.77 14.68 -19.59
N LYS A 235 -11.33 14.94 -20.80
CA LYS A 235 -11.50 13.92 -21.85
C LYS A 235 -10.18 13.41 -22.47
N ARG A 236 -9.03 13.96 -22.09
CA ARG A 236 -7.71 13.62 -22.69
C ARG A 236 -6.83 12.73 -21.82
N MET A 237 -7.15 12.48 -20.55
CA MET A 237 -6.34 11.59 -19.72
C MET A 237 -6.47 10.14 -20.18
N VAL A 238 -5.36 9.40 -20.13
CA VAL A 238 -5.27 7.99 -20.52
C VAL A 238 -6.03 7.12 -19.53
N SER A 239 -5.92 7.40 -18.23
CA SER A 239 -6.70 6.70 -17.19
C SER A 239 -8.21 6.82 -17.41
N THR A 240 -8.72 8.01 -17.74
CA THR A 240 -10.15 8.22 -18.03
C THR A 240 -10.59 7.42 -19.26
N ARG A 241 -9.78 7.40 -20.32
CA ARG A 241 -10.07 6.59 -21.52
C ARG A 241 -10.04 5.10 -21.24
N LEU A 242 -9.11 4.63 -20.41
CA LEU A 242 -9.02 3.24 -20.01
C LEU A 242 -10.23 2.84 -19.16
N ALA A 243 -10.62 3.69 -18.20
CA ALA A 243 -11.78 3.47 -17.33
C ALA A 243 -13.11 3.46 -18.11
N GLN A 244 -13.22 4.26 -19.17
CA GLN A 244 -14.38 4.25 -20.06
C GLN A 244 -14.43 2.99 -20.96
N ASN A 245 -13.28 2.37 -21.24
CA ASN A 245 -13.18 1.13 -22.00
C ASN A 245 -13.14 -0.09 -21.07
N VAL A 246 -14.28 -0.37 -20.42
CA VAL A 246 -14.43 -1.49 -19.48
C VAL A 246 -13.89 -2.83 -20.02
N PRO A 247 -14.12 -3.24 -21.28
CA PRO A 247 -13.58 -4.51 -21.80
C PRO A 247 -12.05 -4.55 -21.81
N VAL A 248 -11.39 -3.43 -22.13
CA VAL A 248 -9.93 -3.32 -22.14
C VAL A 248 -9.39 -3.41 -20.72
N MET A 249 -10.03 -2.72 -19.77
CA MET A 249 -9.64 -2.77 -18.36
C MET A 249 -9.78 -4.18 -17.78
N ILE A 250 -10.90 -4.87 -18.03
CA ILE A 250 -11.11 -6.26 -17.61
C ILE A 250 -10.05 -7.18 -18.22
N THR A 251 -9.80 -7.06 -19.53
CA THR A 251 -8.79 -7.87 -20.23
C THR A 251 -7.41 -7.67 -19.62
N PHE A 252 -7.04 -6.41 -19.37
CA PHE A 252 -5.78 -6.05 -18.73
C PHE A 252 -5.68 -6.64 -17.31
N MET A 253 -6.73 -6.52 -16.49
CA MET A 253 -6.76 -7.07 -15.13
C MET A 253 -6.63 -8.59 -15.14
N VAL A 254 -7.31 -9.29 -16.06
CA VAL A 254 -7.20 -10.75 -16.19
C VAL A 254 -5.79 -11.18 -16.60
N ILE A 255 -5.18 -10.50 -17.58
CA ILE A 255 -3.79 -10.79 -17.99
C ILE A 255 -2.84 -10.57 -16.81
N ASN A 256 -2.96 -9.44 -16.11
CA ASN A 256 -2.09 -9.14 -14.98
C ASN A 256 -2.29 -10.15 -13.84
N LEU A 257 -3.53 -10.55 -13.55
CA LEU A 257 -3.83 -11.60 -12.57
C LEU A 257 -3.21 -12.95 -12.96
N ILE A 258 -3.31 -13.37 -14.21
CA ILE A 258 -2.69 -14.62 -14.70
C ILE A 258 -1.17 -14.56 -14.55
N LEU A 259 -0.55 -13.44 -14.93
CA LEU A 259 0.89 -13.24 -14.78
C LEU A 259 1.31 -13.24 -13.30
N ALA A 260 0.57 -12.54 -12.44
CA ALA A 260 0.83 -12.47 -11.01
C ALA A 260 0.69 -13.83 -10.34
N VAL A 261 -0.38 -14.57 -10.62
CA VAL A 261 -0.61 -15.93 -10.10
C VAL A 261 0.47 -16.89 -10.63
N GLY A 262 0.72 -16.89 -11.93
CA GLY A 262 1.74 -17.74 -12.55
C GLY A 262 3.12 -17.47 -11.98
N TRP A 263 3.52 -16.20 -11.88
CA TRP A 263 4.78 -15.78 -11.27
C TRP A 263 4.82 -16.15 -9.79
N PHE A 264 3.75 -15.89 -9.03
CA PHE A 264 3.71 -16.19 -7.60
C PHE A 264 4.04 -17.66 -7.32
N PHE A 265 3.35 -18.60 -7.98
CA PHE A 265 3.57 -20.02 -7.73
C PHE A 265 4.86 -20.54 -8.37
N LYS A 266 5.11 -20.26 -9.65
CA LYS A 266 6.29 -20.78 -10.35
C LYS A 266 7.59 -20.16 -9.86
N ALA A 267 7.63 -18.84 -9.76
CA ALA A 267 8.86 -18.15 -9.40
C ALA A 267 9.18 -18.29 -7.91
N SER A 268 8.19 -18.46 -7.02
CA SER A 268 8.50 -18.76 -5.61
C SER A 268 9.12 -20.16 -5.45
N ALA A 269 8.52 -21.17 -6.08
CA ALA A 269 9.03 -22.55 -6.09
C ALA A 269 10.43 -22.62 -6.74
N TRP A 270 10.65 -21.91 -7.84
CA TRP A 270 11.97 -21.78 -8.48
C TRP A 270 12.99 -21.07 -7.59
N ALA A 271 12.57 -20.00 -6.91
CA ALA A 271 13.47 -19.19 -6.10
C ALA A 271 13.98 -19.93 -4.86
N ALA A 272 13.17 -20.84 -4.31
CA ALA A 272 13.52 -21.64 -3.14
C ALA A 272 14.14 -23.01 -3.48
N ARG A 273 14.16 -23.40 -4.76
CA ARG A 273 14.75 -24.66 -5.23
C ARG A 273 16.26 -24.68 -4.99
N VAL A 274 16.75 -25.75 -4.38
CA VAL A 274 18.18 -26.06 -4.25
C VAL A 274 18.49 -27.29 -5.12
N PRO A 275 19.36 -27.16 -6.13
CA PRO A 275 19.69 -28.27 -7.01
C PRO A 275 20.44 -29.37 -6.25
N ALA A 276 20.32 -30.60 -6.74
CA ALA A 276 21.13 -31.71 -6.27
C ALA A 276 22.62 -31.46 -6.52
N VAL A 277 23.48 -31.92 -5.61
CA VAL A 277 24.91 -32.02 -5.85
C VAL A 277 25.15 -33.18 -6.81
N ALA A 278 26.03 -32.98 -7.80
CA ALA A 278 26.38 -34.04 -8.73
C ALA A 278 27.20 -35.11 -8.02
N VAL A 279 26.63 -36.30 -7.85
CA VAL A 279 27.27 -37.47 -7.24
C VAL A 279 27.23 -38.66 -8.20
N SER A 280 28.23 -39.53 -8.15
CA SER A 280 28.34 -40.70 -9.04
C SER A 280 27.23 -41.72 -8.79
N HIS A 281 26.82 -41.87 -7.53
CA HIS A 281 25.78 -42.81 -7.11
C HIS A 281 24.81 -42.13 -6.13
N PRO A 282 23.74 -41.50 -6.65
CA PRO A 282 22.69 -40.96 -5.79
C PRO A 282 22.04 -42.04 -4.92
N LEU A 283 21.72 -41.70 -3.68
CA LEU A 283 21.06 -42.63 -2.77
C LEU A 283 19.66 -42.97 -3.28
N ASP A 284 19.19 -44.20 -3.02
CA ASP A 284 17.79 -44.53 -3.24
C ASP A 284 16.89 -43.86 -2.17
N ALA A 285 15.60 -43.78 -2.47
CA ALA A 285 14.63 -43.08 -1.61
C ALA A 285 14.51 -43.67 -0.21
N THR A 286 14.72 -44.97 -0.05
CA THR A 286 14.60 -45.65 1.25
C THR A 286 15.83 -45.34 2.11
N THR A 287 17.03 -45.46 1.54
CA THR A 287 18.28 -45.09 2.21
C THR A 287 18.30 -43.61 2.61
N LEU A 288 17.87 -42.70 1.71
CA LEU A 288 17.75 -41.28 2.03
C LEU A 288 16.79 -41.04 3.20
N ARG A 289 15.61 -41.66 3.22
CA ARG A 289 14.65 -41.51 4.33
C ARG A 289 15.23 -41.95 5.66
N SER A 290 15.89 -43.12 5.70
CA SER A 290 16.56 -43.60 6.90
C SER A 290 17.63 -42.61 7.39
N HIS A 291 18.40 -42.02 6.47
CA HIS A 291 19.40 -41.01 6.81
C HIS A 291 18.76 -39.73 7.39
N LEU A 292 17.66 -39.25 6.81
CA LEU A 292 16.95 -38.06 7.31
C LEU A 292 16.29 -38.29 8.67
N MET A 293 15.81 -39.50 8.96
CA MET A 293 15.29 -39.85 10.29
C MET A 293 16.38 -39.83 11.36
N ALA A 294 17.62 -40.20 11.01
CA ALA A 294 18.75 -40.18 11.93
C ALA A 294 19.20 -38.76 12.32
N ILE A 295 18.89 -37.73 11.52
CA ILE A 295 19.20 -36.33 11.85
C ILE A 295 18.53 -35.89 13.16
N GLY A 296 17.35 -36.45 13.47
CA GLY A 296 16.56 -36.05 14.64
C GLY A 296 16.93 -36.73 15.96
N SER A 297 17.92 -37.63 16.02
CA SER A 297 17.97 -38.62 17.12
C SER A 297 18.62 -38.17 18.44
N ASP A 298 19.52 -37.17 18.52
CA ASP A 298 20.37 -37.08 19.73
C ASP A 298 20.66 -35.71 20.38
N SER A 299 20.19 -34.56 19.87
CA SER A 299 20.47 -33.27 20.59
C SER A 299 19.68 -32.02 20.17
N THR A 300 18.80 -32.11 19.19
CA THR A 300 18.07 -30.95 18.64
C THR A 300 16.60 -30.96 19.07
N PRO A 301 15.93 -29.79 19.18
CA PRO A 301 14.47 -29.67 19.43
C PRO A 301 13.62 -30.09 18.21
N MET A 302 14.09 -31.11 17.48
CA MET A 302 13.59 -31.60 16.21
C MET A 302 13.02 -32.99 16.42
N GLU A 303 11.80 -33.18 15.94
CA GLU A 303 11.17 -34.49 15.89
C GLU A 303 10.96 -34.87 14.43
N VAL A 304 11.50 -36.01 14.00
CA VAL A 304 11.32 -36.53 12.65
C VAL A 304 10.47 -37.79 12.73
N LYS A 305 9.33 -37.80 12.03
CA LYS A 305 8.38 -38.90 11.99
C LYS A 305 8.14 -39.37 10.57
N SER A 306 7.96 -40.67 10.38
CA SER A 306 7.43 -41.21 9.14
C SER A 306 5.91 -41.24 9.18
N ASN A 307 5.28 -40.81 8.10
CA ASN A 307 3.84 -40.94 7.90
C ASN A 307 3.50 -42.27 7.20
N SER A 308 2.23 -42.66 7.28
CA SER A 308 1.72 -43.88 6.62
C SER A 308 1.77 -43.82 5.09
N ASP A 309 1.76 -42.63 4.51
CA ASP A 309 1.89 -42.40 3.06
C ASP A 309 3.36 -42.40 2.58
N GLY A 310 4.31 -42.70 3.48
CA GLY A 310 5.75 -42.74 3.19
C GLY A 310 6.44 -41.38 3.16
N SER A 311 5.72 -40.28 3.41
CA SER A 311 6.32 -38.96 3.63
C SER A 311 6.99 -38.86 5.00
N LEU A 312 7.90 -37.89 5.17
CA LEU A 312 8.49 -37.57 6.46
C LEU A 312 7.95 -36.23 6.98
N GLU A 313 7.56 -36.20 8.24
CA GLU A 313 7.21 -34.98 8.97
C GLU A 313 8.39 -34.58 9.85
N VAL A 314 8.91 -33.37 9.65
CA VAL A 314 9.95 -32.76 10.48
C VAL A 314 9.31 -31.62 11.26
N MET A 315 9.28 -31.71 12.58
CA MET A 315 8.67 -30.71 13.44
C MET A 315 9.71 -30.09 14.37
N TRP A 316 9.75 -28.76 14.41
CA TRP A 316 10.50 -27.98 15.39
C TRP A 316 9.53 -27.30 16.34
N ARG A 317 9.74 -27.52 17.64
CA ARG A 317 9.01 -26.81 18.71
C ARG A 317 9.99 -25.86 19.38
N TYR A 318 10.03 -24.60 18.93
CA TYR A 318 10.83 -23.58 19.62
C TYR A 318 9.91 -22.71 20.49
N ALA A 319 10.40 -22.34 21.67
CA ALA A 319 9.61 -21.75 22.76
C ALA A 319 8.61 -22.70 23.46
N ASP A 320 8.80 -24.03 23.42
CA ASP A 320 8.07 -24.91 24.35
C ASP A 320 8.55 -24.67 25.79
N ALA A 321 7.62 -24.31 26.68
CA ALA A 321 7.84 -23.81 28.04
C ALA A 321 8.75 -24.70 28.92
N ARG A 322 8.98 -25.96 28.54
CA ARG A 322 9.94 -26.85 29.23
C ARG A 322 11.40 -26.40 29.11
N TRP A 323 11.75 -25.58 28.12
CA TRP A 323 13.11 -25.04 27.94
C TRP A 323 13.30 -23.63 28.52
N LEU A 324 12.21 -22.95 28.89
CA LEU A 324 12.20 -21.58 29.39
C LEU A 324 11.16 -21.48 30.53
N SER A 325 11.57 -21.88 31.74
CA SER A 325 10.78 -21.95 32.98
C SER A 325 10.19 -20.60 33.45
N VAL A 326 10.28 -19.53 32.66
CA VAL A 326 10.04 -18.13 33.06
C VAL A 326 8.97 -17.44 32.23
N MET A 327 8.47 -18.06 31.16
CA MET A 327 7.42 -17.48 30.31
C MET A 327 5.99 -17.71 30.84
N SER A 328 5.79 -17.93 32.16
CA SER A 328 4.48 -18.27 32.71
C SER A 328 3.40 -17.18 32.56
N ALA A 329 3.77 -15.94 32.20
CA ALA A 329 2.82 -14.88 31.85
C ALA A 329 2.42 -14.83 30.35
N HIS A 330 3.21 -15.44 29.46
CA HIS A 330 2.97 -15.51 28.01
C HIS A 330 3.20 -16.93 27.49
N HIS A 331 2.12 -17.65 27.17
CA HIS A 331 2.19 -19.01 26.64
C HIS A 331 2.54 -19.01 25.14
N LEU A 332 3.63 -18.36 24.76
CA LEU A 332 4.05 -18.32 23.36
C LEU A 332 4.51 -19.71 22.92
N LYS A 333 3.72 -20.40 22.10
CA LYS A 333 4.09 -21.67 21.47
C LYS A 333 4.22 -21.45 19.99
N ARG A 334 5.44 -21.62 19.46
CA ARG A 334 5.70 -21.62 18.02
C ARG A 334 6.07 -23.03 17.58
N ALA A 335 5.44 -23.47 16.51
CA ALA A 335 5.74 -24.74 15.88
C ALA A 335 6.01 -24.48 14.41
N HIS A 336 7.11 -25.04 13.95
CA HIS A 336 7.47 -25.07 12.55
C HIS A 336 7.43 -26.51 12.08
N LYS A 337 6.92 -26.77 10.88
CA LYS A 337 6.75 -28.11 10.37
C LYS A 337 7.06 -28.17 8.87
N LEU A 338 7.89 -29.13 8.48
CA LEU A 338 8.08 -29.53 7.09
C LEU A 338 7.48 -30.90 6.87
N VAL A 339 6.83 -31.08 5.72
CA VAL A 339 6.41 -32.39 5.22
C VAL A 339 7.14 -32.67 3.91
N LEU A 340 7.93 -33.74 3.91
CA LEU A 340 8.83 -34.15 2.84
C LEU A 340 8.21 -35.29 2.04
N TYR A 341 7.92 -35.05 0.77
CA TYR A 341 7.41 -36.04 -0.17
C TYR A 341 8.49 -36.43 -1.17
N PHE A 342 8.77 -37.72 -1.28
CA PHE A 342 9.84 -38.25 -2.13
C PHE A 342 9.31 -38.61 -3.51
N ASP A 343 10.03 -38.18 -4.55
CA ASP A 343 9.80 -38.54 -5.94
C ASP A 343 11.04 -39.23 -6.50
N PRO A 344 11.08 -40.57 -6.48
CA PRO A 344 12.22 -41.34 -6.97
C PRO A 344 12.52 -41.12 -8.45
N ASP A 345 11.48 -40.92 -9.27
CA ASP A 345 11.62 -40.78 -10.73
C ASP A 345 12.30 -39.46 -11.08
N ALA A 346 11.88 -38.37 -10.42
CA ALA A 346 12.47 -37.05 -10.59
C ALA A 346 13.71 -36.79 -9.71
N ARG A 347 14.06 -37.72 -8.81
CA ARG A 347 15.05 -37.56 -7.73
C ARG A 347 14.87 -36.23 -7.00
N MET A 348 13.64 -36.00 -6.55
CA MET A 348 13.23 -34.75 -5.93
C MET A 348 12.53 -35.01 -4.60
N VAL A 349 12.84 -34.18 -3.61
CA VAL A 349 12.08 -34.08 -2.36
C VAL A 349 11.25 -32.81 -2.41
N ARG A 350 9.93 -32.98 -2.53
CA ARG A 350 8.94 -31.89 -2.45
C ARG A 350 8.66 -31.56 -1.00
N VAL A 351 8.71 -30.28 -0.66
CA VAL A 351 8.65 -29.82 0.74
C VAL A 351 7.49 -28.86 0.91
N CYS A 352 6.51 -29.24 1.73
CA CYS A 352 5.47 -28.33 2.20
C CYS A 352 5.83 -27.82 3.59
N GLU A 353 5.74 -26.51 3.77
CA GLU A 353 6.11 -25.84 5.01
C GLU A 353 4.88 -25.22 5.68
N TYR A 354 4.76 -25.47 6.99
CA TYR A 354 3.68 -25.02 7.86
C TYR A 354 4.28 -24.37 9.09
N TRP A 355 3.71 -23.25 9.53
CA TRP A 355 4.09 -22.63 10.79
C TRP A 355 2.86 -22.17 11.55
N SER A 356 2.93 -22.32 12.87
CA SER A 356 1.88 -21.86 13.76
C SER A 356 2.48 -21.12 14.94
N ALA A 357 1.83 -20.04 15.35
CA ALA A 357 2.15 -19.29 16.55
C ALA A 357 0.89 -19.17 17.40
N PHE A 358 1.01 -19.52 18.67
CA PHE A 358 -0.02 -19.34 19.68
C PHE A 358 0.55 -18.41 20.74
N ASP A 359 -0.17 -17.34 21.05
CA ASP A 359 0.16 -16.38 22.10
C ASP A 359 -1.03 -16.28 23.06
N GLY A 360 -0.79 -16.64 24.32
CA GLY A 360 -1.75 -16.51 25.40
C GLY A 360 -1.15 -15.61 26.47
N SER A 361 -1.69 -14.40 26.63
CA SER A 361 -1.19 -13.41 27.59
C SER A 361 -2.29 -12.95 28.54
N VAL A 362 -1.96 -12.77 29.82
CA VAL A 362 -2.86 -12.12 30.79
C VAL A 362 -2.39 -10.70 31.03
N SER A 363 -3.23 -9.72 30.70
CA SER A 363 -2.97 -8.30 30.94
C SER A 363 -3.96 -7.73 31.97
N PRO A 364 -3.69 -6.56 32.58
CA PRO A 364 -4.67 -5.88 33.43
C PRO A 364 -6.01 -5.61 32.72
N ASN A 365 -6.01 -5.57 31.38
CA ASN A 365 -7.20 -5.39 30.54
C ASN A 365 -7.86 -6.72 30.12
N GLY A 366 -7.45 -7.85 30.71
CA GLY A 366 -8.00 -9.17 30.44
C GLY A 366 -7.02 -10.15 29.78
N ALA A 367 -7.51 -11.37 29.54
CA ALA A 367 -6.77 -12.40 28.83
C ALA A 367 -6.89 -12.22 27.31
N ASN A 368 -5.76 -12.31 26.61
CA ASN A 368 -5.70 -12.33 25.15
C ASN A 368 -5.25 -13.71 24.68
N LEU A 369 -5.95 -14.24 23.68
CA LEU A 369 -5.67 -15.51 23.04
C LEU A 369 -5.57 -15.28 21.53
N ALA A 370 -4.36 -15.37 20.98
CA ALA A 370 -4.12 -15.23 19.55
C ALA A 370 -3.52 -16.52 19.01
N TRP A 371 -4.13 -17.07 17.95
CA TRP A 371 -3.59 -18.20 17.22
C TRP A 371 -3.46 -17.85 15.75
N ARG A 372 -2.30 -18.18 15.17
CA ARG A 372 -1.98 -17.98 13.76
C ARG A 372 -1.45 -19.27 13.19
N MET A 373 -1.97 -19.68 12.04
CA MET A 373 -1.45 -20.80 11.25
C MET A 373 -1.26 -20.31 9.82
N ASN A 374 -0.14 -20.70 9.22
CA ASN A 374 0.20 -20.35 7.86
C ASN A 374 0.88 -21.54 7.17
N MET A 375 0.87 -21.50 5.85
CA MET A 375 1.52 -22.45 4.96
C MET A 375 2.08 -21.68 3.77
N GLY A 376 3.21 -22.11 3.24
CA GLY A 376 3.82 -21.47 2.08
C GLY A 376 5.32 -21.71 2.01
N ILE A 377 6.04 -20.86 1.29
CA ILE A 377 7.49 -20.90 1.20
C ILE A 377 8.05 -19.74 2.03
N GLN A 378 8.75 -20.05 3.12
CA GLN A 378 9.46 -19.05 3.90
C GLN A 378 10.95 -19.02 3.49
N PHE A 379 11.32 -18.00 2.71
CA PHE A 379 12.68 -17.85 2.19
C PHE A 379 13.70 -17.56 3.28
N PHE A 380 13.32 -16.76 4.28
CA PHE A 380 14.18 -16.35 5.37
C PHE A 380 13.32 -15.90 6.55
N ALA A 381 13.71 -16.29 7.75
CA ALA A 381 13.18 -15.73 8.98
C ALA A 381 14.26 -15.78 10.05
N VAL A 382 14.59 -14.61 10.57
CA VAL A 382 15.43 -14.44 11.73
C VAL A 382 14.66 -13.60 12.73
N GLU A 383 14.52 -14.12 13.93
CA GLU A 383 13.79 -13.44 15.01
C GLU A 383 14.73 -13.32 16.20
N HIS A 384 14.85 -12.11 16.73
CA HIS A 384 15.61 -11.86 17.93
C HIS A 384 14.62 -11.52 19.03
N GLU A 385 14.52 -12.39 20.03
CA GLU A 385 13.68 -12.15 21.20
C GLU A 385 14.57 -12.04 22.43
N ARG A 386 14.30 -11.04 23.26
CA ARG A 386 14.92 -10.87 24.56
C ARG A 386 13.82 -10.92 25.60
N VAL A 387 13.89 -11.92 26.47
CA VAL A 387 12.97 -12.07 27.61
C VAL A 387 13.66 -11.54 28.85
N ILE A 388 12.96 -10.68 29.60
CA ILE A 388 13.40 -10.15 30.89
C ILE A 388 12.57 -10.86 31.96
N GLY A 389 13.21 -11.58 32.87
CA GLY A 389 12.52 -12.34 33.92
C GLY A 389 13.47 -13.08 34.87
N VAL A 390 12.96 -13.45 36.04
CA VAL A 390 13.70 -14.24 37.03
C VAL A 390 13.83 -15.66 36.48
N GLN A 391 15.03 -16.01 36.02
CA GLN A 391 15.30 -17.34 35.47
C GLN A 391 15.44 -18.40 36.56
N LEU A 392 14.75 -19.54 36.43
CA LEU A 392 14.94 -20.68 37.31
C LEU A 392 15.84 -21.73 36.62
N ASP A 393 16.82 -22.27 37.35
CA ASP A 393 17.67 -23.37 36.90
C ASP A 393 16.89 -24.70 36.82
N LYS A 394 17.60 -25.80 36.50
CA LYS A 394 17.01 -27.14 36.39
C LYS A 394 16.39 -27.64 37.70
N ASP A 395 16.82 -27.09 38.83
CA ASP A 395 16.37 -27.43 40.18
C ASP A 395 15.29 -26.46 40.69
N GLY A 396 14.86 -25.50 39.86
CA GLY A 396 13.83 -24.52 40.20
C GLY A 396 14.34 -23.33 41.01
N THR A 397 15.64 -23.11 41.12
CA THR A 397 16.22 -22.00 41.87
C THR A 397 16.54 -20.79 40.98
N PRO A 398 16.39 -19.54 41.46
CA PRO A 398 16.73 -18.37 40.66
C PRO A 398 18.21 -18.35 40.23
N SER A 399 18.46 -18.55 38.95
CA SER A 399 19.78 -18.57 38.31
C SER A 399 20.50 -17.21 38.28
N GLY A 400 19.84 -16.11 38.68
CA GLY A 400 20.41 -14.76 38.71
C GLY A 400 20.53 -14.06 37.35
N GLU A 401 20.34 -14.76 36.22
CA GLU A 401 20.33 -14.16 34.89
C GLU A 401 18.99 -13.46 34.60
N LEU A 402 18.98 -12.12 34.63
CA LEU A 402 17.77 -11.30 34.44
C LEU A 402 17.28 -11.21 32.99
N THR A 403 18.15 -11.52 32.01
CA THR A 403 17.79 -11.41 30.60
C THR A 403 18.37 -12.56 29.80
N LYS A 404 17.53 -13.25 29.02
CA LYS A 404 17.97 -14.20 28.01
C LYS A 404 17.61 -13.66 26.64
N ALA A 405 18.64 -13.47 25.81
CA ALA A 405 18.46 -13.19 24.39
C ALA A 405 18.55 -14.51 23.65
N TRP A 406 17.64 -14.73 22.72
CA TRP A 406 17.70 -15.86 21.81
C TRP A 406 17.43 -15.39 20.38
N THR A 407 18.07 -16.08 19.44
CA THR A 407 17.97 -15.80 18.02
C THR A 407 17.42 -17.05 17.34
N PHE A 408 16.23 -16.93 16.75
CA PHE A 408 15.72 -17.88 15.79
C PHE A 408 16.42 -17.65 14.46
N ASP A 409 16.86 -18.72 13.83
CA ASP A 409 17.27 -18.70 12.43
C ASP A 409 16.68 -19.92 11.72
N LEU A 410 15.70 -19.66 10.87
CA LEU A 410 15.02 -20.70 10.09
C LEU A 410 16.01 -21.47 9.20
N GLN A 411 17.07 -20.82 8.72
CA GLN A 411 18.04 -21.47 7.85
C GLN A 411 18.86 -22.51 8.59
N GLN A 412 19.24 -22.26 9.84
CA GLN A 412 19.93 -23.24 10.67
C GLN A 412 19.10 -24.51 10.89
N LEU A 413 17.77 -24.37 10.93
CA LEU A 413 16.86 -25.50 11.09
C LEU A 413 16.66 -26.30 9.80
N LYS A 414 16.60 -25.64 8.65
CA LYS A 414 16.41 -26.29 7.35
C LYS A 414 17.71 -26.89 6.79
N ALA A 415 18.85 -26.25 7.06
CA ALA A 415 20.13 -26.57 6.44
C ALA A 415 20.53 -28.06 6.57
N PRO A 416 20.42 -28.74 7.72
CA PRO A 416 20.78 -30.15 7.82
C PRO A 416 19.99 -31.04 6.84
N PHE A 417 18.69 -30.79 6.67
CA PHE A 417 17.85 -31.55 5.75
C PHE A 417 18.14 -31.19 4.29
N ILE A 418 18.31 -29.89 3.97
CA ILE A 418 18.68 -29.44 2.62
C ILE A 418 20.01 -30.08 2.20
N THR A 419 21.03 -30.00 3.05
CA THR A 419 22.36 -30.57 2.78
C THR A 419 22.27 -32.08 2.61
N ALA A 420 21.66 -32.80 3.56
CA ALA A 420 21.55 -34.26 3.47
C ALA A 420 20.79 -34.73 2.21
N ILE A 421 19.75 -34.01 1.78
CA ILE A 421 19.00 -34.31 0.55
C ILE A 421 19.85 -34.02 -0.69
N THR A 422 20.45 -32.82 -0.75
CA THR A 422 21.19 -32.39 -1.94
C THR A 422 22.50 -33.14 -2.15
N GLU A 423 23.24 -33.45 -1.08
CA GLU A 423 24.45 -34.29 -1.12
C GLU A 423 24.14 -35.75 -1.44
N ALA A 424 22.94 -36.25 -1.13
CA ALA A 424 22.47 -37.55 -1.57
C ALA A 424 22.15 -37.63 -3.07
N GLY A 425 22.27 -36.52 -3.81
CA GLY A 425 21.95 -36.42 -5.23
C GLY A 425 20.47 -36.15 -5.53
N TRP A 426 19.72 -35.61 -4.56
CA TRP A 426 18.30 -35.27 -4.71
C TRP A 426 18.06 -33.76 -4.71
N MET A 427 17.06 -33.30 -5.46
CA MET A 427 16.68 -31.89 -5.49
C MET A 427 15.78 -31.52 -4.31
N TRP A 428 16.06 -30.40 -3.66
CA TRP A 428 15.14 -29.81 -2.68
C TRP A 428 14.16 -28.86 -3.38
N GLN A 429 12.87 -29.19 -3.33
CA GLN A 429 11.81 -28.43 -4.00
C GLN A 429 10.73 -27.97 -3.01
N PRO A 430 10.82 -26.73 -2.50
CA PRO A 430 9.75 -26.13 -1.71
C PRO A 430 8.50 -25.92 -2.56
N LEU A 431 7.35 -26.11 -1.93
CA LEU A 431 6.03 -25.90 -2.51
C LEU A 431 5.21 -25.00 -1.60
N THR A 432 4.41 -24.11 -2.20
CA THR A 432 3.42 -23.34 -1.44
C THR A 432 2.36 -24.25 -0.81
N TRP A 433 1.97 -25.31 -1.54
CA TRP A 433 1.07 -26.36 -1.07
C TRP A 433 1.26 -27.64 -1.89
N ARG A 434 0.65 -28.75 -1.47
CA ARG A 434 0.61 -29.98 -2.26
C ARG A 434 -0.60 -29.93 -3.21
N ALA A 435 -0.39 -29.44 -4.42
CA ALA A 435 -1.44 -29.39 -5.42
C ALA A 435 -1.90 -30.80 -5.87
N PRO A 436 -3.19 -30.99 -6.20
CA PRO A 436 -3.65 -32.19 -6.92
C PRO A 436 -2.89 -32.37 -8.24
N ALA A 437 -2.84 -33.62 -8.76
CA ALA A 437 -2.04 -33.96 -9.94
C ALA A 437 -2.23 -33.01 -11.14
N GLY A 438 -3.48 -32.62 -11.45
CA GLY A 438 -3.79 -31.71 -12.56
C GLY A 438 -3.37 -30.25 -12.36
N LEU A 439 -2.98 -29.85 -11.14
CA LEU A 439 -2.52 -28.50 -10.81
C LEU A 439 -1.03 -28.44 -10.41
N ARG A 440 -0.33 -29.59 -10.39
CA ARG A 440 1.11 -29.63 -10.08
C ARG A 440 1.93 -28.75 -11.01
N TRP A 441 1.52 -28.67 -12.27
CA TRP A 441 2.16 -27.79 -13.26
C TRP A 441 2.18 -26.33 -12.83
N LEU A 442 1.33 -25.87 -11.90
CA LEU A 442 1.35 -24.49 -11.41
C LEU A 442 2.37 -24.29 -10.27
N THR A 443 2.52 -25.30 -9.41
CA THR A 443 3.28 -25.19 -8.15
C THR A 443 4.68 -25.81 -8.17
N GLU A 444 5.00 -26.60 -9.19
CA GLU A 444 6.29 -27.27 -9.43
C GLU A 444 6.99 -26.69 -10.65
#